data_AF-A0A076H924-F1
#
_entry.id   AF-A0A076H924-F1
#
_cell.length_a   1.000
_cell.length_b   1.000
_cell.length_c   1.000
_cell.angle_alpha   90.00
_cell.angle_beta   90.00
_cell.angle_gamma   90.00
#
_symmetry.space_group_name_H-M   'P 1'
#
loop_
_entity.id
_entity.type
_entity.pdbx_description
1 polymer ?
#
loop_
_entity_poly.entity_id
_entity_poly.type
_entity_poly.pdbx_seq_one_letter_code
_entity_poly.pdbx_strand_id
1 'polypeptide(L)' 'MPKLEQLAALVVAAGLALVSYWLFFSWAGGGGYERRAPSRDQAALTDRRGP' A
#
# COMPACT_ATOMS: atom_id res chain seq x y z
N MET A 1 20.99 -18.74 -29.21
CA MET A 1 20.99 -18.58 -27.74
C MET A 1 19.69 -17.90 -27.34
N PRO A 2 18.86 -18.54 -26.50
CA PRO A 2 17.41 -18.33 -26.45
C PRO A 2 17.06 -17.01 -25.74
N LYS A 3 17.16 -15.91 -26.49
CA LYS A 3 16.83 -14.55 -26.06
C LYS A 3 15.40 -14.45 -25.48
N LEU A 4 14.51 -15.32 -25.95
CA LEU A 4 13.11 -15.40 -25.55
C LEU A 4 12.92 -15.96 -24.14
N GLU A 5 13.71 -16.96 -23.72
CA GLU A 5 13.62 -17.52 -22.36
C GLU A 5 14.06 -16.51 -21.30
N GLN A 6 15.07 -15.72 -21.61
CA GLN A 6 15.56 -14.66 -20.73
C GLN A 6 14.55 -13.51 -20.62
N LEU A 7 13.88 -13.15 -21.73
CA LEU A 7 12.79 -12.18 -21.71
C LEU A 7 11.59 -12.70 -20.91
N ALA A 8 11.23 -13.98 -21.09
CA ALA A 8 10.17 -14.60 -20.31
C ALA A 8 10.49 -14.60 -18.81
N ALA A 9 11.73 -14.95 -18.43
CA ALA A 9 12.19 -14.89 -17.05
C ALA A 9 12.13 -13.47 -16.47
N LEU A 10 12.51 -12.45 -17.25
CA LEU A 10 12.41 -11.04 -16.84
C LEU A 10 10.96 -10.60 -16.65
N VAL A 11 10.05 -10.99 -17.54
CA VAL A 11 8.62 -10.66 -17.45
C VAL A 11 7.99 -11.34 -16.23
N VAL A 12 8.30 -12.62 -15.99
CA VAL A 12 7.83 -13.36 -14.82
C VAL A 12 8.36 -12.73 -13.53
N ALA A 13 9.66 -12.42 -13.47
CA ALA A 13 10.27 -11.80 -12.30
C ALA A 13 9.70 -10.39 -12.01
N ALA A 14 9.56 -9.56 -13.05
CA ALA A 14 8.97 -8.22 -12.92
C ALA A 14 7.48 -8.30 -12.53
N GLY A 15 6.74 -9.23 -13.14
CA GLY A 15 5.33 -9.47 -12.84
C GLY A 15 5.11 -9.92 -11.39
N LEU A 16 5.85 -10.93 -10.93
CA LEU A 16 5.78 -11.38 -9.54
C LEU A 16 6.17 -10.25 -8.58
N ALA A 17 7.25 -9.52 -8.85
CA ALA A 17 7.71 -8.44 -7.98
C ALA A 17 6.67 -7.32 -7.84
N LEU A 18 6.09 -6.87 -8.95
CA LEU A 18 5.07 -5.80 -8.95
C LEU A 18 3.78 -6.26 -8.27
N VAL A 19 3.29 -7.47 -8.58
CA VAL A 19 2.05 -8.00 -8.00
C VAL A 19 2.21 -8.25 -6.49
N SER A 20 3.33 -8.83 -6.07
CA SER A 20 3.62 -9.03 -4.65
C SER A 20 3.76 -7.72 -3.89
N TYR A 21 4.41 -6.71 -4.49
CA TYR A 21 4.50 -5.37 -3.90
C TYR A 21 3.11 -4.74 -3.73
N TRP A 22 2.27 -4.78 -4.77
CA TRP A 22 0.91 -4.24 -4.71
C TRP A 22 0.00 -4.99 -3.73
N LEU A 23 0.09 -6.32 -3.68
CA LEU A 23 -0.68 -7.14 -2.74
C LEU A 23 -0.24 -6.89 -1.30
N PHE A 24 1.07 -6.85 -1.06
CA PHE A 24 1.64 -6.49 0.24
C PHE A 24 1.21 -5.09 0.64
N PHE A 25 1.24 -4.13 -0.29
CA PHE A 25 0.75 -2.77 -0.05
C PHE A 25 -0.77 -2.70 0.10
N SER A 26 -1.55 -3.63 -0.45
CA SER A 26 -3.00 -3.67 -0.22
C SER A 26 -3.34 -4.26 1.15
N TRP A 27 -2.47 -5.12 1.68
CA TRP A 27 -2.54 -5.61 3.07
C TRP A 27 -1.94 -4.61 4.08
N ALA A 28 -0.86 -3.94 3.68
CA ALA A 28 -0.20 -2.85 4.38
C ALA A 28 -0.75 -1.46 3.97
N GLY A 29 -1.90 -1.41 3.28
CA GLY A 29 -2.70 -0.23 2.90
C GLY A 29 -4.24 -0.37 3.05
N GLY A 30 -4.81 -1.57 3.33
CA GLY A 30 -6.23 -1.82 3.68
C GLY A 30 -6.61 -2.44 5.06
N GLY A 31 -5.69 -2.96 5.89
CA GLY A 31 -5.95 -3.62 7.19
C GLY A 31 -5.29 -3.07 8.47
N GLY A 32 -4.55 -1.95 8.47
CA GLY A 32 -3.78 -1.52 9.65
C GLY A 32 -3.46 -0.02 9.88
N TYR A 33 -3.73 0.89 8.95
CA TYR A 33 -3.46 2.35 9.10
C TYR A 33 -4.51 3.06 9.95
N GLU A 34 -5.64 2.41 10.21
CA GLU A 34 -6.73 2.91 11.06
C GLU A 34 -6.42 2.86 12.57
N ARG A 35 -5.16 2.67 12.98
CA ARG A 35 -4.76 2.82 14.41
C ARG A 35 -3.63 3.81 14.66
N ARG A 36 -3.38 4.72 13.72
CA ARG A 36 -2.63 5.95 14.00
C ARG A 36 -2.92 7.06 12.98
N ALA A 37 -4.20 7.38 12.77
CA ALA A 37 -4.56 8.72 12.33
C ALA A 37 -4.90 9.56 13.57
N PRO A 38 -3.96 10.32 14.17
CA PRO A 38 -4.25 11.27 15.24
C PRO A 38 -4.97 12.54 14.71
N SER A 39 -5.87 12.38 13.73
CA SER A 39 -6.55 13.50 13.07
C SER A 39 -8.07 13.45 13.14
N ARG A 40 -8.66 12.42 13.79
CA ARG A 40 -10.12 12.42 14.05
C ARG A 40 -10.49 13.02 15.41
N ASP A 41 -9.62 12.93 16.43
CA ASP A 41 -9.89 13.54 17.75
C ASP A 41 -9.68 15.05 17.79
N GLN A 42 -8.84 15.60 16.90
CA GLN A 42 -8.60 17.05 16.85
C GLN A 42 -9.81 17.83 16.30
N ALA A 43 -10.61 17.21 15.42
CA ALA A 43 -11.83 17.84 14.89
C ALA A 43 -12.97 17.88 15.91
N ALA A 44 -13.01 16.93 16.87
CA ALA A 44 -14.01 16.91 17.94
C ALA A 44 -13.65 17.82 19.12
N LEU A 45 -12.36 18.11 19.32
CA LEU A 45 -11.90 19.02 20.38
C LEU A 45 -12.06 20.50 20.00
N THR A 46 -12.07 20.82 18.70
CA THR A 46 -12.32 22.18 18.18
C THR A 46 -13.80 22.54 18.11
N ASP A 47 -14.70 21.55 18.04
CA ASP A 47 -16.16 21.77 18.03
C ASP A 47 -16.74 21.98 19.44
N ARG A 48 -16.06 21.44 20.48
CA ARG A 48 -16.45 21.57 21.90
C ARG A 48 -15.88 22.82 22.59
N ARG A 49 -15.21 23.73 21.87
CA ARG A 49 -14.46 24.85 22.47
C ARG A 49 -14.78 26.22 21.87
N GLY A 50 -16.07 26.50 21.61
CA GLY A 50 -16.68 27.84 21.62
C GLY A 50 -16.17 28.87 20.60
N PRO A 51 -16.77 30.07 20.52
CA PRO A 51 -17.69 30.72 21.48
C PRO A 51 -19.18 30.37 21.33
#